data_AF-A0A0J7K4C2-F1
#
_entry.id   AF-A0A0J7K4C2-F1
#
_cell.length_a   1.000
_cell.length_b   1.000
_cell.length_c   1.000
_cell.angle_alpha   90.00
_cell.angle_beta   90.00
_cell.angle_gamma   90.00
#
_symmetry.space_group_name_H-M   'P 1'
#
loop_
_entity.id
_entity.type
_entity.pdbx_description
1 polymer ?
#
loop_
_entity_poly.entity_id
_entity_poly.type
_entity_poly.pdbx_seq_one_letter_code
_entity_poly.pdbx_strand_id
1 'polypeptide(L)'
;MSSEAYIKETVKKAAIVMAQVWGIGQRKFRESFHRRMEMFKSLVKSIILYAAEIWSWREEERAKKLQEKYIRWTLGLDFNIPAYLIREETKTEKIRIEAKKRAVRYEEKTRSKRTNKIITECWKEIDVKQEKKKLKWEKKREEYCSGKGIDREGLRERRAAGRELSEALAEVDRAKQKQEQKASIKEGRFFPKYKELRIAKKPKYLEKEYQEPEDDSEIPMRK
;
A
#
# COMPACT_ATOMS: atom_id res chain seq x y z
N MET A 1 13.50 -11.42 -18.81
CA MET A 1 13.61 -10.24 -17.91
C MET A 1 13.44 -10.70 -16.46
N SER A 2 14.39 -10.40 -15.56
CA SER A 2 14.25 -10.74 -14.14
C SER A 2 13.09 -9.95 -13.51
N SER A 3 12.27 -10.58 -12.66
CA SER A 3 11.10 -9.96 -11.99
C SER A 3 11.45 -8.65 -11.27
N GLU A 4 12.69 -8.50 -10.82
CA GLU A 4 13.20 -7.27 -10.19
C GLU A 4 13.32 -6.09 -11.16
N ALA A 5 13.73 -6.33 -12.40
CA ALA A 5 13.83 -5.26 -13.40
C ALA A 5 12.45 -4.69 -13.71
N TYR A 6 11.44 -5.56 -13.79
CA TYR A 6 10.06 -5.16 -14.03
C TYR A 6 9.51 -4.29 -12.88
N ILE A 7 9.77 -4.65 -11.62
CA ILE A 7 9.34 -3.85 -10.45
C ILE A 7 10.03 -2.49 -10.43
N LYS A 8 11.33 -2.44 -10.76
CA LYS A 8 12.05 -1.16 -10.84
C LYS A 8 11.43 -0.26 -11.90
N GLU A 9 11.03 -0.83 -13.03
CA GLU A 9 10.41 -0.10 -14.13
C GLU A 9 9.00 0.40 -13.77
N THR A 10 8.17 -0.41 -13.11
CA THR A 10 6.84 0.04 -12.66
C THR A 10 6.93 1.16 -11.64
N VAL A 11 7.90 1.10 -10.71
CA VAL A 11 8.13 2.19 -9.75
C VAL A 11 8.61 3.46 -10.45
N LYS A 12 9.46 3.37 -11.48
CA LYS A 12 9.87 4.53 -12.28
C LYS A 12 8.68 5.17 -12.99
N LYS A 13 7.85 4.36 -13.66
CA LYS A 13 6.63 4.85 -14.32
C LYS A 13 5.67 5.50 -13.33
N ALA A 14 5.46 4.87 -12.18
CA ALA A 14 4.66 5.45 -11.10
C ALA A 14 5.23 6.78 -10.59
N ALA A 15 6.56 6.94 -10.55
CA ALA A 15 7.20 8.19 -10.15
C ALA A 15 7.01 9.32 -11.18
N ILE A 16 7.05 9.01 -12.48
CA ILE A 16 6.77 9.98 -13.55
C ILE A 16 5.32 10.47 -13.45
N VAL A 17 4.37 9.53 -13.35
CA VAL A 17 2.94 9.85 -13.19
C VAL A 17 2.71 10.64 -11.89
N MET A 18 3.39 10.28 -10.80
CA MET A 18 3.30 11.01 -9.53
C MET A 18 3.71 12.47 -9.67
N ALA A 19 4.76 12.79 -10.44
CA ALA A 19 5.18 14.17 -10.67
C ALA A 19 4.13 14.97 -11.46
N GLN A 20 3.51 14.35 -12.47
CA GLN A 20 2.42 14.97 -13.23
C GLN A 20 1.18 15.20 -12.37
N VAL A 21 0.77 14.17 -11.60
CA VAL A 21 -0.35 14.23 -10.66
C VAL A 21 -0.15 15.32 -9.62
N TRP A 22 1.08 15.44 -9.09
CA TRP A 22 1.44 16.51 -8.18
C TRP A 22 1.23 17.89 -8.82
N GLY A 23 1.74 18.11 -10.04
CA GLY A 23 1.58 19.38 -10.75
C GLY A 23 0.12 19.74 -11.01
N ILE A 24 -0.73 18.76 -11.37
CA ILE A 24 -2.17 18.97 -11.54
C ILE A 24 -2.84 19.30 -10.21
N GLY A 25 -2.54 18.54 -9.16
CA GLY A 25 -3.09 18.74 -7.82
C GLY A 25 -2.65 20.07 -7.19
N GLN A 26 -1.45 20.56 -7.52
CA GLN A 26 -0.99 21.87 -7.07
C GLN A 26 -1.75 23.01 -7.75
N ARG A 27 -2.04 22.89 -9.05
CA ARG A 27 -2.78 23.90 -9.83
C ARG A 27 -4.27 23.94 -9.48
N LYS A 28 -4.91 22.77 -9.33
CA LYS A 28 -6.37 22.67 -9.15
C LYS A 28 -6.83 22.51 -7.70
N PHE A 29 -6.03 21.88 -6.84
CA PHE A 29 -6.46 21.48 -5.49
C PHE A 29 -5.43 21.93 -4.45
N ARG A 30 -5.15 23.23 -4.38
CA ARG A 30 -4.06 23.76 -3.52
C ARG A 30 -4.26 23.41 -2.05
N GLU A 31 -5.50 23.46 -1.59
CA GLU A 31 -5.87 23.42 -0.17
C GLU A 31 -6.33 22.04 0.30
N SER A 32 -6.76 21.16 -0.62
CA SER A 32 -7.44 19.93 -0.22
C SER A 32 -6.53 18.71 -0.27
N PHE A 33 -6.10 18.28 0.91
CA PHE A 33 -5.34 17.05 1.12
C PHE A 33 -6.11 15.82 0.61
N HIS A 34 -7.43 15.76 0.84
CA HIS A 34 -8.26 14.62 0.46
C HIS A 34 -8.24 14.35 -1.04
N ARG A 35 -8.61 15.34 -1.86
CA ARG A 35 -8.64 15.24 -3.34
C ARG A 35 -7.26 14.88 -3.91
N ARG A 36 -6.18 15.46 -3.37
CA ARG A 36 -4.80 15.09 -3.76
C ARG A 36 -4.48 13.63 -3.44
N MET A 37 -4.91 13.13 -2.29
CA MET A 37 -4.70 11.74 -1.91
C MET A 37 -5.54 10.79 -2.76
N GLU A 38 -6.75 11.19 -3.16
CA GLU A 38 -7.58 10.42 -4.10
C GLU A 38 -6.94 10.30 -5.47
N MET A 39 -6.40 11.39 -6.04
CA MET A 39 -5.64 11.33 -7.30
C MET A 39 -4.44 10.38 -7.22
N PHE A 40 -3.74 10.38 -6.08
CA PHE A 40 -2.66 9.42 -5.85
C PHE A 40 -3.17 7.98 -5.79
N LYS A 41 -4.27 7.74 -5.08
CA LYS A 41 -4.89 6.41 -4.98
C LYS A 41 -5.41 5.89 -6.33
N SER A 42 -5.94 6.76 -7.18
CA SER A 42 -6.49 6.36 -8.47
C SER A 42 -5.41 6.12 -9.53
N LEU A 43 -4.38 6.98 -9.60
CA LEU A 43 -3.40 6.94 -10.69
C LEU A 43 -2.08 6.27 -10.29
N VAL A 44 -1.44 6.75 -9.23
CA VAL A 44 -0.09 6.28 -8.87
C VAL A 44 -0.16 4.89 -8.23
N LYS A 45 -1.10 4.72 -7.30
CA LYS A 45 -1.28 3.48 -6.56
C LYS A 45 -1.80 2.35 -7.43
N SER A 46 -2.63 2.63 -8.43
CA SER A 46 -3.10 1.61 -9.39
C SER A 46 -1.94 1.03 -10.20
N ILE A 47 -1.00 1.87 -10.67
CA ILE A 47 0.20 1.42 -11.38
C ILE A 47 1.08 0.53 -10.50
N ILE A 48 1.32 0.93 -9.25
CA ILE A 48 2.13 0.15 -8.30
C ILE A 48 1.47 -1.20 -8.00
N LEU A 49 0.15 -1.20 -7.79
CA LEU A 49 -0.61 -2.40 -7.45
C LEU A 49 -0.91 -3.31 -8.64
N TYR A 50 -0.69 -2.87 -9.88
CA TYR A 50 -0.90 -3.68 -11.08
C TYR A 50 -0.13 -5.00 -11.02
N ALA A 51 1.11 -4.96 -10.53
CA ALA A 51 1.97 -6.15 -10.41
C ALA A 51 2.02 -6.74 -9.00
N ALA A 52 1.12 -6.33 -8.10
CA ALA A 52 1.16 -6.71 -6.69
C ALA A 52 1.28 -8.23 -6.51
N GLU A 53 0.55 -9.02 -7.29
CA GLU A 53 0.57 -10.49 -7.21
C GLU A 53 1.99 -11.10 -7.33
N ILE A 54 2.89 -10.45 -8.08
CA ILE A 54 4.27 -10.90 -8.31
C ILE A 54 5.21 -10.41 -7.19
N TRP A 55 5.06 -9.15 -6.75
CA TRP A 55 6.02 -8.53 -5.84
C TRP A 55 5.56 -8.41 -4.38
N SER A 56 4.28 -8.61 -4.06
CA SER A 56 3.69 -8.43 -2.71
C SER A 56 4.38 -9.21 -1.60
N TRP A 57 4.98 -10.34 -1.95
CA TRP A 57 5.70 -11.22 -1.00
C TRP A 57 7.11 -10.71 -0.71
N ARG A 58 7.62 -9.73 -1.47
CA ARG A 58 8.90 -9.06 -1.24
C ARG A 58 8.64 -7.68 -0.64
N GLU A 59 9.45 -7.31 0.34
CA GLU A 59 9.38 -5.97 0.92
C GLU A 59 10.10 -4.98 -0.01
N GLU A 60 9.33 -4.26 -0.84
CA GLU A 60 9.88 -3.29 -1.77
C GLU A 60 9.90 -1.89 -1.14
N GLU A 61 11.08 -1.48 -0.68
CA GLU A 61 11.26 -0.18 -0.02
C GLU A 61 11.01 1.02 -0.96
N ARG A 62 11.21 0.82 -2.27
CA ARG A 62 11.03 1.88 -3.28
C ARG A 62 9.58 2.35 -3.37
N ALA A 63 8.62 1.41 -3.35
CA ALA A 63 7.19 1.73 -3.36
C ALA A 63 6.78 2.49 -2.07
N LYS A 64 7.35 2.10 -0.93
CA LYS A 64 7.14 2.79 0.36
C LYS A 64 7.65 4.24 0.31
N LYS A 65 8.87 4.45 -0.20
CA LYS A 65 9.48 5.78 -0.36
C LYS A 65 8.68 6.68 -1.29
N LEU A 66 8.09 6.12 -2.34
CA LEU A 66 7.24 6.87 -3.28
C LEU A 66 5.99 7.43 -2.60
N GLN A 67 5.30 6.60 -1.80
CA GLN A 67 4.14 7.04 -1.00
C GLN A 67 4.51 8.13 -0.01
N GLU A 68 5.61 7.95 0.71
CA GLU A 68 6.09 8.91 1.72
C GLU A 68 6.47 10.24 1.08
N LYS A 69 7.14 10.21 -0.08
CA LYS A 69 7.47 11.40 -0.86
C LYS A 69 6.23 12.17 -1.28
N TYR A 70 5.19 11.49 -1.76
CA TYR A 70 3.94 12.14 -2.16
C TYR A 70 3.22 12.80 -0.97
N ILE A 71 3.15 12.11 0.17
CA ILE A 71 2.52 12.67 1.38
C ILE A 71 3.29 13.90 1.86
N ARG A 72 4.63 13.86 1.84
CA ARG A 72 5.46 15.02 2.20
C ARG A 72 5.16 16.23 1.32
N TRP A 73 5.14 16.04 0.01
CA TRP A 73 4.76 17.10 -0.92
C TRP A 73 3.37 17.66 -0.61
N THR A 74 2.39 16.78 -0.41
CA THR A 74 1.00 17.17 -0.13
C THR A 74 0.87 18.03 1.12
N LEU A 75 1.64 17.74 2.15
CA LEU A 75 1.65 18.46 3.42
C LEU A 75 2.63 19.66 3.43
N GLY A 76 3.42 19.88 2.38
CA GLY A 76 4.44 20.93 2.34
C GLY A 76 5.58 20.70 3.33
N LEU A 77 5.89 19.45 3.65
CA LEU A 77 6.88 19.07 4.66
C LEU A 77 8.27 18.87 4.07
N ASP A 78 9.30 19.23 4.87
CA ASP A 78 10.69 19.01 4.52
C ASP A 78 11.08 17.52 4.45
N PHE A 79 12.14 17.24 3.70
CA PHE A 79 12.68 15.90 3.53
C PHE A 79 13.23 15.28 4.83
N ASN A 80 13.56 16.12 5.82
CA ASN A 80 14.11 15.75 7.12
C ASN A 80 13.07 15.17 8.08
N ILE A 81 11.78 15.35 7.82
CA ILE A 81 10.73 14.86 8.73
C ILE A 81 10.64 13.33 8.66
N PRO A 82 10.82 12.61 9.79
CA PRO A 82 10.79 11.16 9.78
C PRO A 82 9.47 10.59 9.26
N ALA A 83 9.56 9.53 8.45
CA ALA A 83 8.39 8.91 7.83
C ALA A 83 7.37 8.35 8.83
N TYR A 84 7.79 7.95 10.03
CA TYR A 84 6.88 7.44 11.05
C TYR A 84 5.92 8.52 11.57
N LEU A 85 6.37 9.78 11.68
CA LEU A 85 5.54 10.89 12.13
C LEU A 85 4.46 11.24 11.11
N ILE A 86 4.85 11.33 9.83
CA ILE A 86 3.93 11.57 8.71
C ILE A 86 2.82 10.51 8.65
N ARG A 87 3.17 9.25 8.95
CA ARG A 87 2.20 8.16 8.97
C ARG A 87 1.29 8.19 10.20
N GLU A 88 1.76 8.73 11.32
CA GLU A 88 0.93 8.92 12.52
C GLU A 88 -0.13 10.01 12.27
N GLU A 89 0.27 11.13 11.68
CA GLU A 89 -0.63 12.24 11.29
C GLU A 89 -1.71 11.79 10.29
N THR A 90 -1.28 11.17 9.19
CA THR A 90 -2.19 10.81 8.08
C THR A 90 -2.93 9.49 8.29
N LYS A 91 -2.49 8.67 9.25
CA LYS A 91 -2.96 7.29 9.49
C LYS A 91 -2.97 6.43 8.23
N THR A 92 -2.02 6.69 7.33
CA THR A 92 -1.99 6.04 6.03
C THR A 92 -1.40 4.63 6.15
N GLU A 93 -2.10 3.64 5.62
CA GLU A 93 -1.61 2.27 5.50
C GLU A 93 -0.42 2.20 4.55
N LYS A 94 0.55 1.33 4.87
CA LYS A 94 1.65 1.03 3.94
C LYS A 94 1.07 0.33 2.70
N ILE A 95 1.51 0.74 1.50
CA ILE A 95 1.11 0.10 0.22
C ILE A 95 1.31 -1.43 0.26
N ARG A 96 2.29 -1.93 1.03
CA ARG A 96 2.54 -3.37 1.22
C ARG A 96 1.30 -4.14 1.70
N ILE A 97 0.48 -3.54 2.58
CA ILE A 97 -0.68 -4.21 3.17
C ILE A 97 -1.72 -4.47 2.08
N GLU A 98 -2.01 -3.45 1.28
CA GLU A 98 -2.95 -3.59 0.17
C GLU A 98 -2.43 -4.48 -0.95
N ALA A 99 -1.12 -4.42 -1.23
CA ALA A 99 -0.50 -5.30 -2.21
C ALA A 99 -0.68 -6.77 -1.79
N LYS A 100 -0.40 -7.10 -0.51
CA LYS A 100 -0.59 -8.46 0.02
C LYS A 100 -2.07 -8.86 0.05
N LYS A 101 -2.96 -7.96 0.44
CA LYS A 101 -4.41 -8.18 0.37
C LYS A 101 -4.84 -8.54 -1.05
N ARG A 102 -4.34 -7.82 -2.06
CA ARG A 102 -4.63 -8.09 -3.47
C ARG A 102 -4.07 -9.43 -3.94
N ALA A 103 -2.85 -9.77 -3.53
CA ALA A 103 -2.24 -11.07 -3.83
C ALA A 103 -3.08 -12.23 -3.25
N VAL A 104 -3.51 -12.13 -1.99
CA VAL A 104 -4.37 -13.15 -1.37
C VAL A 104 -5.73 -13.26 -2.07
N ARG A 105 -6.37 -12.13 -2.40
CA ARG A 105 -7.64 -12.12 -3.15
C ARG A 105 -7.50 -12.76 -4.52
N TYR A 106 -6.38 -12.53 -5.20
CA TYR A 106 -6.09 -13.19 -6.47
C TYR A 106 -6.04 -14.71 -6.30
N GLU A 107 -5.36 -15.22 -5.27
CA GLU A 107 -5.31 -16.65 -4.98
C GLU A 107 -6.70 -17.23 -4.70
N GLU A 108 -7.49 -16.57 -3.85
CA GLU A 108 -8.88 -16.98 -3.52
C GLU A 108 -9.73 -17.06 -4.79
N LYS A 109 -9.70 -16.01 -5.62
CA LYS A 109 -10.44 -15.95 -6.89
C LYS A 109 -9.99 -17.00 -7.90
N THR A 110 -8.69 -17.24 -7.95
CA THR A 110 -8.08 -18.18 -8.90
C THR A 110 -8.39 -19.63 -8.52
N ARG A 111 -8.53 -19.91 -7.22
CA ARG A 111 -8.92 -21.23 -6.71
C ARG A 111 -10.43 -21.48 -6.74
N SER A 112 -11.26 -20.43 -6.58
CA SER A 112 -12.72 -20.56 -6.66
C SER A 112 -13.22 -20.72 -8.11
N LYS A 113 -12.57 -20.06 -9.07
CA LYS A 113 -12.86 -20.20 -10.50
C LYS A 113 -12.25 -21.50 -11.06
N ARG A 114 -12.98 -22.60 -10.92
CA ARG A 114 -12.62 -23.93 -11.49
C ARG A 114 -12.64 -24.00 -13.03
N THR A 115 -12.84 -22.87 -13.72
CA THR A 115 -12.97 -22.83 -15.19
C THR A 115 -11.67 -23.14 -15.92
N ASN A 116 -10.51 -22.80 -15.35
CA ASN A 116 -9.21 -23.02 -16.00
C ASN A 116 -8.49 -24.23 -15.39
N LYS A 117 -8.48 -25.36 -16.13
CA LYS A 117 -7.84 -26.63 -15.70
C LYS A 117 -6.34 -26.44 -15.40
N ILE A 118 -5.61 -25.74 -16.26
CA ILE A 118 -4.17 -25.49 -16.10
C ILE A 118 -3.86 -24.83 -14.77
N ILE A 119 -4.57 -23.74 -14.46
CA ILE A 119 -4.39 -22.97 -13.24
C ILE A 119 -4.68 -23.83 -12.00
N THR A 120 -5.74 -24.63 -12.06
CA THR A 120 -6.12 -25.53 -10.97
C THR A 120 -5.02 -26.56 -10.71
N GLU A 121 -4.46 -27.14 -11.76
CA GLU A 121 -3.37 -28.11 -11.67
C GLU A 121 -2.08 -27.47 -11.15
N CYS A 122 -1.74 -26.26 -11.61
CA CYS A 122 -0.61 -25.49 -11.06
C CYS A 122 -0.76 -25.27 -9.55
N TRP A 123 -1.97 -24.98 -9.05
CA TRP A 123 -2.18 -24.81 -7.62
C TRP A 123 -2.03 -26.11 -6.83
N LYS A 124 -2.48 -27.25 -7.38
CA LYS A 124 -2.28 -28.56 -6.76
C LYS A 124 -0.79 -28.91 -6.68
N GLU A 125 -0.04 -28.66 -7.75
CA GLU A 125 1.42 -28.86 -7.74
C GLU A 125 2.09 -28.02 -6.65
N ILE A 126 1.69 -26.75 -6.48
CA ILE A 126 2.22 -25.88 -5.42
C ILE A 126 1.90 -26.44 -4.03
N ASP A 127 0.70 -26.97 -3.83
CA ASP A 127 0.27 -27.51 -2.54
C ASP A 127 0.97 -28.85 -2.19
N VAL A 128 1.42 -29.62 -3.20
CA VAL A 128 2.11 -30.92 -3.05
C VAL A 128 3.65 -30.79 -3.08
N LYS A 129 4.20 -29.69 -3.60
CA LYS A 129 5.65 -29.49 -3.74
C LYS A 129 6.40 -29.59 -2.39
N GLN A 130 7.44 -30.43 -2.38
CA GLN A 130 8.40 -30.51 -1.28
C GLN A 130 9.22 -29.21 -1.13
N GLU A 131 9.65 -28.90 0.10
CA GLU A 131 10.39 -27.68 0.45
C GLU A 131 11.61 -27.38 -0.42
N LYS A 132 12.33 -28.42 -0.87
CA LYS A 132 13.54 -28.30 -1.69
C LYS A 132 13.25 -27.78 -3.11
N LYS A 133 12.02 -27.89 -3.61
CA LYS A 133 11.62 -27.45 -4.97
C LYS A 133 10.82 -26.14 -4.99
N LYS A 134 10.67 -25.47 -3.83
CA LYS A 134 9.91 -24.22 -3.72
C LYS A 134 10.62 -23.04 -4.37
N LEU A 135 9.86 -22.24 -5.10
CA LEU A 135 10.36 -20.98 -5.65
C LEU A 135 10.57 -19.95 -4.52
N LYS A 136 11.46 -18.97 -4.75
CA LYS A 136 11.78 -17.93 -3.76
C LYS A 136 10.53 -17.17 -3.26
N TRP A 137 9.54 -16.98 -4.11
CA TRP A 137 8.31 -16.27 -3.73
C TRP A 137 7.37 -17.15 -2.90
N GLU A 138 7.32 -18.47 -3.16
CA GLU A 138 6.51 -19.43 -2.40
C GLU A 138 7.01 -19.52 -0.95
N LYS A 139 8.33 -19.54 -0.75
CA LYS A 139 8.94 -19.51 0.59
C LYS A 139 8.56 -18.24 1.35
N LYS A 140 8.69 -17.07 0.74
CA LYS A 140 8.29 -15.79 1.37
C LYS A 140 6.81 -15.69 1.68
N ARG A 141 5.95 -16.28 0.84
CA ARG A 141 4.50 -16.37 1.08
C ARG A 141 4.22 -17.22 2.32
N GLU A 142 4.89 -18.36 2.43
CA GLU A 142 4.74 -19.27 3.56
C GLU A 142 5.27 -18.65 4.86
N GLU A 143 6.48 -18.08 4.85
CA GLU A 143 7.03 -17.32 5.98
C GLU A 143 6.06 -16.23 6.48
N TYR A 144 5.40 -15.54 5.55
CA TYR A 144 4.42 -14.51 5.88
C TYR A 144 3.14 -15.08 6.51
N CYS A 145 2.65 -16.24 6.06
CA CYS A 145 1.50 -16.91 6.66
C CYS A 145 1.85 -17.52 8.03
N SER A 146 2.98 -18.23 8.12
CA SER A 146 3.48 -18.84 9.35
C SER A 146 3.78 -17.79 10.42
N GLY A 147 4.37 -16.66 10.04
CA GLY A 147 4.61 -15.52 10.94
C GLY A 147 3.34 -14.86 11.49
N LYS A 148 2.15 -15.26 11.02
CA LYS A 148 0.84 -14.81 11.49
C LYS A 148 0.03 -15.92 12.17
N GLY A 149 0.67 -17.05 12.48
CA GLY A 149 0.04 -18.20 13.13
C GLY A 149 -0.90 -18.98 12.21
N ILE A 150 -0.73 -18.86 10.88
CA ILE A 150 -1.49 -19.65 9.90
C ILE A 150 -0.54 -20.66 9.26
N ASP A 151 -0.63 -21.89 9.75
CA ASP A 151 -0.04 -23.06 9.11
C ASP A 151 -0.77 -23.39 7.77
N ARG A 152 -0.12 -24.17 6.90
CA ARG A 152 -0.68 -24.78 5.69
C ARG A 152 -2.04 -25.42 5.91
N GLU A 153 -2.22 -26.17 7.00
CA GLU A 153 -3.48 -26.84 7.30
C GLU A 153 -4.55 -25.82 7.72
N GLY A 154 -4.20 -24.90 8.63
CA GLY A 154 -5.07 -23.78 9.00
C GLY A 154 -5.45 -22.86 7.83
N LEU A 155 -4.57 -22.76 6.81
CA LEU A 155 -4.84 -22.04 5.56
C LEU A 155 -5.89 -22.77 4.71
N ARG A 156 -5.84 -24.12 4.65
CA ARG A 156 -6.83 -24.94 3.95
C ARG A 156 -8.18 -24.89 4.65
N GLU A 157 -8.20 -25.01 5.98
CA GLU A 157 -9.43 -24.94 6.78
C GLU A 157 -10.11 -23.58 6.69
N ARG A 158 -9.35 -22.48 6.82
CA ARG A 158 -9.91 -21.12 6.68
C ARG A 158 -10.49 -20.86 5.28
N ARG A 159 -9.88 -21.46 4.25
CA ARG A 159 -10.39 -21.41 2.87
C ARG A 159 -11.62 -22.27 2.66
N ALA A 160 -11.66 -23.48 3.22
CA ALA A 160 -12.82 -24.37 3.16
C ALA A 160 -14.03 -23.74 3.87
N ALA A 161 -13.80 -23.00 4.95
CA ALA A 161 -14.82 -22.25 5.68
C ALA A 161 -15.29 -20.97 4.97
N GLY A 162 -14.76 -20.64 3.78
CA GLY A 162 -15.15 -19.44 3.03
C GLY A 162 -14.83 -18.11 3.75
N ARG A 163 -13.96 -18.11 4.76
CA ARG A 163 -13.58 -16.89 5.48
C ARG A 163 -12.70 -16.02 4.60
N GLU A 164 -12.97 -14.71 4.55
CA GLU A 164 -12.12 -13.74 3.85
C GLU A 164 -10.73 -13.68 4.51
N LEU A 165 -9.82 -14.52 4.04
CA LEU A 165 -8.45 -14.60 4.53
C LEU A 165 -7.72 -13.28 4.25
N SER A 166 -8.09 -12.61 3.16
CA SER A 166 -7.50 -11.33 2.76
C SER A 166 -7.67 -10.23 3.82
N GLU A 167 -8.83 -10.12 4.46
CA GLU A 167 -9.08 -9.08 5.47
C GLU A 167 -8.43 -9.44 6.81
N ALA A 168 -8.56 -10.68 7.26
CA ALA A 168 -7.94 -11.14 8.51
C ALA A 168 -6.41 -10.96 8.48
N LEU A 169 -5.77 -11.28 7.35
CA LEU A 169 -4.33 -11.05 7.17
C LEU A 169 -3.99 -9.55 7.15
N ALA A 170 -4.83 -8.72 6.52
CA ALA A 170 -4.63 -7.28 6.48
C ALA A 170 -4.74 -6.65 7.88
N GLU A 171 -5.67 -7.11 8.71
CA GLU A 171 -5.82 -6.63 10.09
C GLU A 171 -4.60 -6.91 10.96
N VAL A 172 -4.05 -8.12 10.87
CA VAL A 172 -2.79 -8.46 11.56
C VAL A 172 -1.65 -7.55 11.09
N ASP A 173 -1.58 -7.24 9.78
CA ASP A 173 -0.58 -6.32 9.24
C ASP A 173 -0.81 -4.87 9.71
N ARG A 174 -2.06 -4.41 9.79
CA ARG A 174 -2.40 -3.09 10.33
C ARG A 174 -2.00 -2.99 11.80
N ALA A 175 -2.25 -4.03 12.59
CA ALA A 175 -1.86 -4.10 14.00
C ALA A 175 -0.33 -4.06 14.15
N LYS A 176 0.39 -4.88 13.37
CA LYS A 176 1.87 -4.88 13.34
C LYS A 176 2.41 -3.52 12.91
N GLN A 177 1.84 -2.88 11.90
CA GLN A 177 2.22 -1.54 11.48
C GLN A 177 2.06 -0.52 12.63
N LYS A 178 0.94 -0.56 13.36
CA LYS A 178 0.72 0.32 14.51
C LYS A 178 1.75 0.07 15.64
N GLN A 179 2.12 -1.18 15.88
CA GLN A 179 3.16 -1.53 16.85
C GLN A 179 4.53 -1.00 16.43
N GLU A 180 4.94 -1.23 15.18
CA GLU A 180 6.20 -0.72 14.61
C GLU A 180 6.28 0.81 14.70
N GLN A 181 5.17 1.51 14.42
CA GLN A 181 5.08 2.97 14.54
C GLN A 181 5.26 3.42 15.99
N LYS A 182 4.58 2.77 16.94
CA LYS A 182 4.70 3.07 18.37
C LYS A 182 6.12 2.84 18.88
N ALA A 183 6.78 1.77 18.46
CA ALA A 183 8.18 1.50 18.81
C ALA A 183 9.09 2.60 18.25
N SER A 184 8.92 2.95 16.96
CA SER A 184 9.70 4.00 16.30
C SER A 184 9.55 5.38 16.95
N ILE A 185 8.35 5.72 17.46
CA ILE A 185 8.11 6.98 18.18
C ILE A 185 8.78 6.96 19.57
N LYS A 186 8.74 5.84 20.27
CA LYS A 186 9.37 5.68 21.59
C LYS A 186 10.90 5.77 21.51
N GLU A 187 11.47 5.06 20.54
CA GLU A 187 12.91 4.95 20.29
C GLU A 187 13.46 6.12 19.46
N GLY A 188 12.58 6.95 18.90
CA GLY A 188 12.93 8.06 18.05
C GLY A 188 13.88 9.05 18.73
N ARG A 189 15.03 9.27 18.10
CA ARG A 189 16.04 10.26 18.51
C ARG A 189 15.58 11.70 18.24
N PHE A 190 14.65 11.89 17.29
CA PHE A 190 14.14 13.21 16.89
C PHE A 190 13.19 13.79 17.93
N PHE A 191 13.60 14.93 18.51
CA PHE A 191 12.96 15.81 19.49
C PHE A 191 11.99 15.17 20.51
N PRO A 192 12.30 15.20 21.82
CA PRO A 192 11.47 14.64 22.90
C PRO A 192 9.98 15.03 22.82
N LYS A 193 9.67 16.24 22.32
CA LYS A 193 8.32 16.79 22.17
C LYS A 193 7.39 15.94 21.30
N TYR A 194 7.89 15.19 20.31
CA TYR A 194 7.04 14.33 19.47
C TYR A 194 6.62 13.02 20.16
N LYS A 195 7.24 12.65 21.29
CA LYS A 195 6.87 11.43 22.03
C LYS A 195 5.46 11.52 22.64
N GLU A 196 4.98 12.74 22.86
CA GLU A 196 3.68 13.04 23.46
C GLU A 196 2.58 13.24 22.41
N LEU A 197 2.94 13.45 21.14
CA LEU A 197 1.99 13.67 20.05
C LEU A 197 1.34 12.35 19.62
N ARG A 198 0.34 11.93 20.40
CA ARG A 198 -0.57 10.82 20.06
C ARG A 198 -1.85 11.36 19.47
N ILE A 199 -1.99 11.20 18.16
CA ILE A 199 -3.18 11.65 17.44
C ILE A 199 -4.17 10.49 17.33
N ALA A 200 -5.17 10.47 18.22
CA ALA A 200 -6.16 9.39 18.32
C ALA A 200 -7.13 9.34 17.12
N LYS A 201 -7.39 10.46 16.44
CA LYS A 201 -8.24 10.57 15.22
C LYS A 201 -7.52 11.38 14.15
N LYS A 202 -7.87 11.21 12.87
CA LYS A 202 -7.29 12.05 11.82
C LYS A 202 -7.58 13.52 12.14
N PRO A 203 -6.61 14.43 12.00
CA PRO A 203 -6.85 15.83 12.25
C PRO A 203 -7.93 16.40 11.30
N LYS A 204 -8.82 17.24 11.83
CA LYS A 204 -9.92 17.87 11.07
C LYS A 204 -9.43 18.65 9.83
N TYR A 205 -8.24 19.24 9.89
CA TYR A 205 -7.67 19.98 8.75
C TYR A 205 -7.36 19.09 7.53
N LEU A 206 -7.19 17.78 7.72
CA LEU A 206 -7.04 16.81 6.63
C LEU A 206 -8.39 16.37 6.03
N GLU A 207 -9.48 16.61 6.76
CA GLU A 207 -10.86 16.26 6.37
C GLU A 207 -11.56 17.42 5.65
N LYS A 208 -10.97 18.62 5.63
CA LYS A 208 -11.55 19.80 4.98
C LYS A 208 -11.62 19.56 3.46
N GLU A 209 -12.84 19.47 2.94
CA GLU A 209 -13.10 19.39 1.50
C GLU A 209 -12.88 20.74 0.84
N TYR A 210 -12.48 20.71 -0.44
CA TYR A 210 -12.43 21.92 -1.27
C TYR A 210 -13.86 22.40 -1.46
N GLN A 211 -14.17 23.64 -1.04
CA GLN A 211 -15.30 24.35 -1.61
C GLN A 211 -14.81 24.95 -2.92
N GLU A 212 -15.45 24.59 -4.04
CA GLU A 212 -15.23 25.30 -5.29
C GLU A 212 -15.56 26.78 -5.04
N PRO A 213 -14.65 27.71 -5.39
CA PRO A 213 -15.03 29.11 -5.40
C PRO A 213 -16.20 29.26 -6.37
N GLU A 214 -17.29 29.89 -5.93
CA GLU A 214 -18.36 30.29 -6.84
C GLU A 214 -17.72 31.15 -7.96
N ASP A 215 -17.97 30.77 -9.21
CA ASP A 215 -17.43 31.40 -10.41
C ASP A 215 -17.89 32.86 -10.48
N ASP A 216 -17.12 33.77 -9.91
CA ASP A 216 -17.20 35.21 -10.16
C ASP A 216 -15.90 35.68 -10.82
N SER A 217 -15.77 35.43 -12.12
CA SER A 217 -15.34 36.41 -13.14
C SER A 217 -14.93 35.72 -14.43
N GLU A 218 -15.63 36.10 -15.51
CA GLU A 218 -15.21 35.94 -16.89
C GLU A 218 -13.72 36.28 -17.05
N ILE A 219 -12.90 35.27 -17.34
CA ILE A 219 -11.52 35.50 -17.78
C ILE A 219 -11.62 35.88 -19.27
N PRO A 220 -11.28 37.12 -19.69
CA PRO A 220 -11.39 37.49 -21.08
C PRO A 220 -10.37 36.68 -21.90
N MET A 221 -10.85 36.00 -22.93
CA MET A 221 -10.01 35.29 -23.89
C MET A 221 -9.05 36.29 -24.54
N ARG A 222 -7.74 36.09 -24.34
CA ARG A 222 -6.72 36.77 -25.15
C ARG A 222 -6.81 36.25 -26.58
N LYS A 223 -7.16 37.15 -27.50
CA LYS A 223 -7.01 36.98 -28.96
C LYS A 223 -5.54 36.94 -29.34
#